data_AF-A0AAW8BV16-F1
#
_entry.id   AF-A0AAW8BV16-F1
#
_cell.length_a   1.000
_cell.length_b   1.000
_cell.length_c   1.000
_cell.angle_alpha   90.00
_cell.angle_beta   90.00
_cell.angle_gamma   90.00
#
_symmetry.space_group_name_H-M   'P 1'
#
loop_
_entity.id
_entity.type
_entity.pdbx_description
1 polymer ?
#
loop_
_entity_poly.entity_id
_entity_poly.type
_entity_poly.pdbx_seq_one_letter_code
_entity_poly.pdbx_strand_id
1 'polypeptide(L)'
;MSDPTDHIQTLEGAIVLACAMLNSPAAQHHAGPSRDMDVWKAVSEPVLAALLYTASPCQRGGGMTWVNSAVSVLAADIGDPGDVVGMSHPLGRRFMGSLASMNGPQRDSVLLTIRDAVLPWMAA
;
A
#
# COMPACT_ATOMS: atom_id res chain seq x y z
N MET A 1 14.85 -12.94 -5.35
CA MET A 1 13.42 -13.27 -5.59
C MET A 1 12.93 -12.51 -6.82
N SER A 2 11.89 -12.95 -7.55
CA SER A 2 11.26 -12.10 -8.58
C SER A 2 10.40 -11.04 -7.89
N ASP A 3 10.30 -9.84 -8.47
CA ASP A 3 9.45 -8.79 -7.93
C ASP A 3 7.97 -9.23 -8.05
N PRO A 4 7.19 -9.24 -6.95
CA PRO A 4 5.83 -9.75 -6.97
C PRO A 4 4.88 -8.89 -7.82
N THR A 5 5.25 -7.64 -8.14
CA THR A 5 4.45 -6.78 -9.01
C THR A 5 4.54 -7.18 -10.48
N ASP A 6 5.52 -7.98 -10.89
CA ASP A 6 5.72 -8.42 -12.27
C ASP A 6 4.53 -9.25 -12.81
N HIS A 7 3.79 -9.89 -11.90
CA HIS A 7 2.65 -10.74 -12.24
C HIS A 7 1.30 -10.01 -12.15
N ILE A 8 1.28 -8.74 -11.74
CA ILE A 8 0.06 -7.96 -11.62
C ILE A 8 -0.34 -7.44 -12.99
N GLN A 9 -1.47 -7.92 -13.49
CA GLN A 9 -2.08 -7.43 -14.73
C GLN A 9 -3.38 -6.65 -14.50
N THR A 10 -4.04 -6.89 -13.38
CA THR A 10 -5.32 -6.29 -13.02
C THR A 10 -5.30 -5.75 -11.60
N LEU A 11 -6.19 -4.80 -11.29
CA LEU A 11 -6.37 -4.29 -9.94
C LEU A 11 -6.80 -5.41 -8.96
N GLU A 12 -7.61 -6.36 -9.42
CA GLU A 12 -8.03 -7.53 -8.63
C GLU A 12 -6.82 -8.39 -8.22
N GLY A 13 -5.89 -8.64 -9.15
CA GLY A 13 -4.64 -9.34 -8.83
C GLY A 13 -3.81 -8.57 -7.78
N ALA A 14 -3.79 -7.23 -7.86
CA ALA A 14 -3.14 -6.40 -6.86
C ALA A 14 -3.83 -6.46 -5.49
N ILE A 15 -5.17 -6.56 -5.43
CA ILE A 15 -5.94 -6.74 -4.19
C ILE A 15 -5.59 -8.06 -3.52
N VAL A 16 -5.58 -9.16 -4.30
CA VAL A 16 -5.23 -10.48 -3.77
C VAL A 16 -3.81 -10.47 -3.19
N LEU A 17 -2.86 -9.86 -3.89
CA LEU A 17 -1.48 -9.73 -3.41
C LEU A 17 -1.39 -8.85 -2.15
N ALA A 18 -2.09 -7.70 -2.12
CA ALA A 18 -2.14 -6.83 -0.96
C ALA A 18 -2.69 -7.54 0.28
N CYS A 19 -3.77 -8.31 0.11
CA CYS A 19 -4.36 -9.11 1.16
C CYS A 19 -3.37 -10.16 1.70
N ALA A 20 -2.66 -10.85 0.81
CA ALA A 20 -1.62 -11.81 1.21
C ALA A 20 -0.47 -11.13 1.98
N MET A 21 -0.01 -9.96 1.54
CA MET A 21 1.05 -9.20 2.21
C MET A 21 0.63 -8.73 3.61
N LEU A 22 -0.60 -8.22 3.76
CA LEU A 22 -1.14 -7.74 5.03
C LEU A 22 -1.50 -8.87 6.02
N ASN A 23 -1.69 -10.08 5.53
CA ASN A 23 -1.87 -11.27 6.37
C ASN A 23 -0.55 -11.98 6.69
N SER A 24 0.59 -11.48 6.20
CA SER A 24 1.90 -12.02 6.55
C SER A 24 2.26 -11.73 8.01
N PRO A 25 3.06 -12.59 8.67
CA PRO A 25 3.53 -12.36 10.04
C PRO A 25 4.31 -11.05 10.20
N ALA A 26 5.01 -10.60 9.15
CA ALA A 26 5.76 -9.35 9.15
C ALA A 26 4.84 -8.13 9.33
N ALA A 27 3.71 -8.10 8.62
CA ALA A 27 2.71 -7.04 8.75
C ALA A 27 2.00 -7.04 10.12
N GLN A 28 1.95 -8.20 10.79
CA GLN A 28 1.33 -8.37 12.11
C GLN A 28 2.27 -8.08 13.27
N HIS A 29 3.58 -7.99 13.03
CA HIS A 29 4.60 -7.92 14.10
C HIS A 29 4.57 -6.59 14.88
N HIS A 30 4.23 -5.47 14.23
CA HIS A 30 4.10 -4.16 14.89
C HIS A 30 2.65 -3.79 15.24
N ALA A 31 1.67 -4.67 14.99
CA ALA A 31 0.32 -4.47 15.47
C ALA A 31 0.29 -4.70 16.99
N GLY A 32 0.56 -3.65 17.77
CA GLY A 32 0.46 -3.72 19.23
C GLY A 32 -0.92 -4.23 19.69
N PRO A 33 -1.05 -4.70 20.94
CA PRO A 33 -2.21 -5.44 21.45
C PRO A 33 -3.56 -4.68 21.46
N SER A 34 -3.59 -3.43 21.01
CA SER A 34 -4.77 -2.56 21.00
C SER A 34 -5.23 -2.13 19.59
N ARG A 35 -4.62 -2.67 18.51
CA ARG A 35 -5.10 -2.39 17.15
C ARG A 35 -6.22 -3.36 16.80
N ASP A 36 -7.43 -2.82 16.64
CA ASP A 36 -8.53 -3.48 15.93
C ASP A 36 -8.05 -3.75 14.49
N MET A 37 -7.42 -4.92 14.28
CA MET A 37 -6.72 -5.25 13.04
C MET A 37 -7.66 -5.23 11.83
N ASP A 38 -8.95 -5.51 12.05
CA ASP A 38 -9.94 -5.59 10.97
C ASP A 38 -10.25 -4.21 10.38
N VAL A 39 -10.31 -3.16 11.21
CA VAL A 39 -10.58 -1.78 10.74
C VAL A 39 -9.41 -1.23 9.93
N TRP A 40 -8.17 -1.50 10.36
CA TRP A 40 -6.98 -1.00 9.68
C TRP A 40 -6.66 -1.79 8.41
N LYS A 41 -6.89 -3.11 8.40
CA LYS A 41 -6.76 -3.93 7.19
C LYS A 41 -7.76 -3.49 6.10
N ALA A 42 -8.99 -3.15 6.49
CA ALA A 42 -10.03 -2.71 5.56
C ALA A 42 -9.64 -1.46 4.75
N VAL A 43 -8.75 -0.61 5.27
CA VAL A 43 -8.24 0.56 4.54
C VAL A 43 -6.85 0.34 3.98
N SER A 44 -5.98 -0.40 4.69
CA SER A 44 -4.62 -0.69 4.23
C SER A 44 -4.60 -1.53 2.96
N GLU A 45 -5.52 -2.50 2.82
CA GLU A 45 -5.63 -3.37 1.66
C GLU A 45 -5.90 -2.60 0.36
N PRO A 46 -6.98 -1.80 0.24
CA PRO A 46 -7.25 -1.06 -0.98
C PRO A 46 -6.14 -0.04 -1.33
N VAL A 47 -5.53 0.59 -0.33
CA VAL A 47 -4.40 1.52 -0.56
C VAL A 47 -3.17 0.77 -1.09
N LEU A 48 -2.76 -0.33 -0.45
CA LEU A 48 -1.64 -1.14 -0.89
C LEU A 48 -1.90 -1.74 -2.28
N ALA A 49 -3.12 -2.21 -2.55
CA ALA A 49 -3.51 -2.72 -3.86
C ALA A 49 -3.37 -1.65 -4.96
N ALA A 50 -3.77 -0.41 -4.68
CA ALA A 50 -3.62 0.69 -5.62
C ALA A 50 -2.15 1.00 -5.91
N LEU A 51 -1.29 0.97 -4.89
CA LEU A 51 0.15 1.16 -5.04
C LEU A 51 0.77 0.02 -5.87
N LEU A 52 0.48 -1.23 -5.54
CA LEU A 52 0.97 -2.42 -6.24
C LEU A 52 0.54 -2.42 -7.72
N TYR A 53 -0.72 -2.09 -7.99
CA TYR A 53 -1.21 -1.98 -9.37
C TYR A 53 -0.51 -0.86 -10.13
N THR A 54 -0.30 0.30 -9.51
CA THR A 54 0.42 1.42 -10.15
C THR A 54 1.89 1.07 -10.43
N ALA A 55 2.52 0.31 -9.52
CA ALA A 55 3.90 -0.14 -9.65
C ALA A 55 4.11 -1.21 -10.73
N SER A 56 3.04 -1.93 -11.11
CA SER A 56 3.11 -3.05 -12.05
C SER A 56 3.58 -2.65 -13.45
N PRO A 57 4.07 -3.62 -14.26
CA PRO A 57 4.52 -3.37 -15.64
C PRO A 57 3.42 -2.82 -16.57
N CYS A 58 2.14 -3.12 -16.31
CA CYS A 58 1.04 -2.62 -17.15
C CYS A 58 0.65 -1.17 -16.85
N GLN A 59 1.25 -0.56 -15.82
CA GLN A 59 1.06 0.83 -15.44
C GLN A 59 2.39 1.59 -15.55
N ARG A 60 3.09 1.80 -14.42
CA ARG A 60 4.32 2.61 -14.36
C ARG A 60 5.61 1.80 -14.47
N GLY A 61 5.59 0.51 -14.13
CA GLY A 61 6.75 -0.37 -14.19
C GLY A 61 7.88 -0.02 -13.20
N GLY A 62 7.54 0.18 -11.93
CA GLY A 62 8.48 0.60 -10.88
C GLY A 62 8.78 -0.44 -9.79
N GLY A 63 8.05 -1.54 -9.76
CA GLY A 63 8.30 -2.62 -8.81
C GLY A 63 8.02 -2.26 -7.35
N MET A 64 8.40 -3.15 -6.44
CA MET A 64 8.34 -2.94 -4.99
C MET A 64 9.21 -1.77 -4.53
N THR A 65 10.29 -1.46 -5.26
CA THR A 65 11.11 -0.26 -4.98
C THR A 65 10.27 1.01 -5.09
N TRP A 66 9.48 1.13 -6.16
CA TRP A 66 8.57 2.27 -6.32
C TRP A 66 7.50 2.29 -5.24
N VAL A 67 6.93 1.13 -4.87
CA VAL A 67 5.93 1.04 -3.78
C VAL A 67 6.50 1.57 -2.47
N ASN A 68 7.72 1.15 -2.09
CA ASN A 68 8.37 1.63 -0.88
C ASN A 68 8.67 3.14 -0.91
N SER A 69 9.10 3.67 -2.06
CA SER A 69 9.26 5.12 -2.24
C SER A 69 7.93 5.87 -2.12
N ALA A 70 6.86 5.36 -2.74
CA ALA A 70 5.53 5.95 -2.66
C ALA A 70 5.01 6.01 -1.23
N VAL A 71 5.13 4.92 -0.46
CA VAL A 71 4.77 4.89 0.98
C VAL A 71 5.55 5.93 1.78
N SER A 72 6.85 6.09 1.48
CA SER A 72 7.69 7.09 2.16
C SER A 72 7.27 8.52 1.86
N VAL A 73 6.87 8.80 0.61
CA VAL A 73 6.35 10.12 0.21
C VAL A 73 4.98 10.38 0.85
N LEU A 74 4.10 9.38 0.90
CA LEU A 74 2.80 9.49 1.57
C LEU A 74 2.95 9.78 3.07
N ALA A 75 3.95 9.21 3.72
CA ALA A 75 4.24 9.46 5.13
C ALA A 75 4.78 10.87 5.42
N ALA A 76 5.29 11.57 4.39
CA ALA A 76 5.73 12.95 4.53
C ALA A 76 4.56 13.97 4.52
N ASP A 77 3.31 13.52 4.34
CA ASP A 77 2.09 14.34 4.33
C ASP A 77 2.13 15.54 3.36
N ILE A 78 2.58 15.28 2.14
CA ILE A 78 2.71 16.33 1.13
C ILE A 78 1.55 16.19 0.15
N GLY A 79 0.50 17.02 0.27
CA GLY A 79 -0.55 17.15 -0.76
C GLY A 79 -1.53 15.98 -0.88
N ASP A 80 -2.27 15.91 -2.00
CA ASP A 80 -3.22 14.82 -2.28
C ASP A 80 -2.47 13.50 -2.56
N PRO A 81 -2.72 12.43 -1.80
CA PRO A 81 -2.03 11.14 -1.94
C PRO A 81 -2.07 10.56 -3.35
N GLY A 82 -3.19 10.71 -4.07
CA GLY A 82 -3.37 10.18 -5.41
C GLY A 82 -2.54 10.94 -6.44
N ASP A 83 -2.52 12.27 -6.35
CA ASP A 83 -1.73 13.11 -7.25
C ASP A 83 -0.23 12.97 -7.02
N VAL A 84 0.18 12.83 -5.76
CA VAL A 84 1.59 12.75 -5.35
C VAL A 84 2.25 11.46 -5.85
N VAL A 85 1.53 10.35 -5.82
CA VAL A 85 2.02 9.08 -6.38
C VAL A 85 1.74 8.96 -7.88
N GLY A 86 1.05 9.93 -8.50
CA GLY A 86 0.73 9.94 -9.92
C GLY A 86 -0.26 8.83 -10.31
N MET A 87 -1.28 8.61 -9.48
CA MET A 87 -2.25 7.53 -9.66
C MET A 87 -3.30 7.87 -10.73
N SER A 88 -3.27 7.11 -11.82
CA SER A 88 -4.17 7.31 -12.98
C SER A 88 -5.48 6.55 -12.85
N HIS A 89 -5.49 5.41 -12.16
CA HIS A 89 -6.66 4.53 -12.11
C HIS A 89 -7.77 5.08 -11.18
N PRO A 90 -9.03 5.24 -11.64
CA PRO A 90 -10.09 5.90 -10.86
C PRO A 90 -10.36 5.25 -9.50
N LEU A 91 -10.38 3.91 -9.43
CA LEU A 91 -10.56 3.20 -8.16
C LEU A 91 -9.37 3.40 -7.22
N GLY A 92 -8.15 3.46 -7.77
CA GLY A 92 -6.96 3.75 -6.98
C GLY A 92 -7.05 5.14 -6.36
N ARG A 93 -7.43 6.16 -7.16
CA ARG A 93 -7.64 7.53 -6.65
C ARG A 93 -8.69 7.57 -5.54
N ARG A 94 -9.76 6.79 -5.66
CA ARG A 94 -10.77 6.67 -4.60
C ARG A 94 -10.19 6.08 -3.31
N PHE A 95 -9.37 5.03 -3.40
CA PHE A 95 -8.70 4.44 -2.25
C PHE A 95 -7.72 5.41 -1.58
N MET A 96 -7.02 6.21 -2.38
CA MET A 96 -6.17 7.30 -1.88
C MET A 96 -6.96 8.42 -1.21
N GLY A 97 -8.16 8.74 -1.71
CA GLY A 97 -9.07 9.69 -1.05
C GLY A 97 -9.51 9.24 0.34
N SER A 98 -9.67 7.94 0.58
CA SER A 98 -9.93 7.41 1.93
C SER A 98 -8.77 7.68 2.88
N LEU A 99 -7.53 7.52 2.41
CA LEU A 99 -6.34 7.84 3.19
C LEU A 99 -6.23 9.35 3.50
N ALA A 100 -6.57 10.21 2.54
CA ALA A 100 -6.57 11.67 2.71
C ALA A 100 -7.60 12.17 3.74
N SER A 101 -8.71 11.44 3.92
CA SER A 101 -9.78 11.81 4.87
C SER A 101 -9.49 11.45 6.33
N MET A 102 -8.42 10.69 6.59
CA MET A 102 -8.05 10.27 7.94
C MET A 102 -7.34 11.37 8.72
N ASN A 103 -7.45 11.33 10.04
CA ASN A 103 -6.58 12.16 10.88
C ASN A 103 -5.14 11.61 10.89
N GLY A 104 -4.16 12.47 11.24
CA GLY A 104 -2.73 12.13 11.19
C GLY A 104 -2.37 10.80 11.85
N PRO A 105 -2.72 10.55 13.13
CA PRO A 105 -2.42 9.29 13.80
C PRO A 105 -3.00 8.04 13.13
N GLN A 106 -4.21 8.14 12.58
CA GLN A 106 -4.85 7.04 11.86
C GLN A 106 -4.13 6.75 10.54
N ARG A 107 -3.83 7.80 9.77
CA ARG A 107 -3.10 7.69 8.51
C ARG A 107 -1.70 7.11 8.72
N ASP A 108 -0.98 7.58 9.73
CA ASP A 108 0.36 7.09 10.06
C ASP A 108 0.34 5.61 10.43
N SER A 109 -0.71 5.18 11.14
CA SER A 109 -0.92 3.77 11.48
C SER A 109 -1.13 2.91 10.22
N VAL A 110 -1.94 3.36 9.26
CA VAL A 110 -2.13 2.68 7.97
C VAL A 110 -0.82 2.59 7.19
N LEU A 111 -0.11 3.70 7.06
CA LEU A 111 1.15 3.76 6.31
C LEU A 111 2.24 2.90 6.95
N LEU A 112 2.29 2.82 8.28
CA LEU A 112 3.19 1.92 8.99
C LEU A 112 2.86 0.46 8.68
N THR A 113 1.58 0.06 8.76
CA THR A 113 1.13 -1.30 8.42
C THR A 113 1.48 -1.68 6.99
N ILE A 114 1.26 -0.77 6.03
CA ILE A 114 1.64 -0.97 4.63
C ILE A 114 3.17 -1.13 4.50
N ARG A 115 3.94 -0.30 5.19
CA ARG A 115 5.42 -0.38 5.20
C ARG A 115 5.90 -1.73 5.72
N ASP A 116 5.36 -2.20 6.84
CA ASP A 116 5.71 -3.49 7.43
C ASP A 116 5.39 -4.67 6.50
N ALA A 117 4.28 -4.59 5.75
CA ALA A 117 3.90 -5.59 4.77
C ALA A 117 4.85 -5.63 3.54
N VAL A 118 5.43 -4.48 3.18
CA VAL A 118 6.31 -4.31 2.01
C VAL A 118 7.77 -4.63 2.35
N LEU A 119 8.22 -4.34 3.58
CA LEU A 119 9.61 -4.48 4.01
C LEU A 119 10.30 -5.82 3.65
N PRO A 120 9.66 -7.00 3.80
CA PRO A 120 10.29 -8.28 3.44
C PRO A 120 10.74 -8.36 1.98
N TRP A 121 10.10 -7.61 1.09
CA TRP A 121 10.42 -7.58 -0.34
C TRP A 121 11.55 -6.60 -0.69
N MET A 122 11.92 -5.72 0.23
CA MET A 122 13.06 -4.81 0.08
C MET A 122 14.38 -5.43 0.54
N ALA A 123 14.32 -6.51 1.32
CA ALA A 123 15.48 -7.20 1.87
C ALA A 123 15.90 -8.46 1.07
N ALA A 124 15.25 -8.71 -0.09
CA ALA A 124 15.30 -9.96 -0.85
C ALA A 124 16.00 -9.87 -2.21
#